data_AF-A0A967SUM0-F1
#
_entry.id   AF-A0A967SUM0-F1
#
_cell.length_a   1.000
_cell.length_b   1.000
_cell.length_c   1.000
_cell.angle_alpha   90.00
_cell.angle_beta   90.00
_cell.angle_gamma   90.00
#
_symmetry.space_group_name_H-M   'P 1'
#
loop_
_entity.id
_entity.type
_entity.pdbx_description
1 polymer ?
#
loop_
_entity_poly.entity_id
_entity_poly.type
_entity_poly.pdbx_seq_one_letter_code
_entity_poly.pdbx_strand_id
1 'polypeptide(L)'
;GSSPGRGGRTRVTFSADLGASVDTDVIWEAHGPAHAPAVVVLGGISAGSHLLPTGADPTPGWWPGIVGRSRALDPDRVRLVGVDFLDLAPSPD
;
A
#
# COMPACT_ATOMS: atom_id res chain seq x y z
N GLY A 1 18.42 8.51 -6.08
CA GLY A 1 17.08 8.67 -6.68
C GLY A 1 16.14 7.72 -5.97
N SER A 2 14.91 8.14 -5.70
CA SER A 2 13.89 7.28 -5.09
C SER A 2 13.80 5.98 -5.88
N SER A 3 13.93 4.82 -5.20
CA SER A 3 13.71 3.54 -5.88
C SER A 3 12.31 3.53 -6.50
N PRO A 4 12.15 3.00 -7.72
CA PRO A 4 10.82 2.83 -8.30
C PRO A 4 9.96 2.04 -7.30
N GLY A 5 8.72 2.49 -7.11
CA GLY A 5 7.79 1.82 -6.21
C GLY A 5 7.68 0.34 -6.54
N ARG A 6 7.56 -0.49 -5.50
CA ARG A 6 7.40 -1.94 -5.66
C ARG A 6 6.07 -2.36 -5.07
N GLY A 7 5.24 -2.99 -5.89
CA GLY A 7 4.05 -3.70 -5.48
C GLY A 7 4.30 -5.16 -5.14
N GLY A 8 3.36 -5.77 -4.43
CA GLY A 8 3.38 -7.19 -4.11
C GLY A 8 2.06 -7.68 -3.54
N ARG A 9 1.93 -9.00 -3.52
CA ARG A 9 0.86 -9.72 -2.84
C ARG A 9 1.47 -10.65 -1.81
N THR A 10 0.94 -10.67 -0.59
CA THR A 10 1.46 -11.50 0.50
C THR A 10 0.32 -12.21 1.19
N ARG A 11 0.36 -13.54 1.20
CA ARG A 11 -0.60 -14.36 1.94
C ARG A 11 -0.35 -14.22 3.43
N VAL A 12 -1.41 -13.95 4.19
CA VAL A 12 -1.39 -13.80 5.63
C VAL A 12 -2.57 -14.56 6.24
N THR A 13 -2.33 -15.11 7.43
CA THR A 13 -3.39 -15.66 8.26
C THR A 13 -3.49 -14.84 9.53
N PHE A 14 -4.69 -14.37 9.88
CA PHE A 14 -4.93 -13.64 11.12
C PHE A 14 -6.29 -13.97 11.72
N SER A 15 -6.40 -13.78 13.03
CA SER A 15 -7.68 -13.84 13.74
C SER A 15 -8.33 -12.46 13.73
N ALA A 16 -9.53 -12.37 13.20
CA ALA A 16 -10.35 -11.15 13.27
C ALA A 16 -10.98 -11.01 14.66
N ASP A 17 -11.30 -9.79 15.06
CA ASP A 17 -11.86 -9.49 16.39
C ASP A 17 -13.19 -10.21 16.66
N LEU A 18 -13.94 -10.56 15.61
CA LEU A 18 -15.17 -11.36 15.69
C LEU A 18 -14.93 -12.87 15.73
N GLY A 19 -13.68 -13.32 15.92
CA GLY A 19 -13.29 -14.71 16.12
C GLY A 19 -13.09 -15.53 14.85
N ALA A 20 -13.27 -14.94 13.67
CA ALA A 20 -12.98 -15.62 12.41
C ALA A 20 -11.47 -15.77 12.19
N SER A 21 -11.03 -16.91 11.69
CA SER A 21 -9.69 -17.08 11.11
C SER A 21 -9.77 -16.76 9.62
N VAL A 22 -8.98 -15.80 9.16
CA VAL A 22 -8.94 -15.37 7.77
C VAL A 22 -7.60 -15.76 7.18
N ASP A 23 -7.59 -16.55 6.11
CA ASP A 23 -6.43 -16.77 5.24
C ASP A 23 -6.68 -16.03 3.92
N THR A 24 -5.89 -15.01 3.65
CA THR A 24 -6.12 -14.13 2.51
C THR A 24 -4.83 -13.50 2.00
N ASP A 25 -4.89 -12.96 0.79
CA ASP A 25 -3.82 -12.24 0.16
C ASP A 25 -3.95 -10.73 0.43
N VAL A 26 -2.91 -10.14 1.02
CA VAL A 26 -2.79 -8.68 1.19
C VAL A 26 -2.02 -8.10 0.01
N ILE A 27 -2.66 -7.16 -0.71
CA ILE A 27 -2.02 -6.39 -1.78
C ILE A 27 -1.41 -5.12 -1.17
N TRP A 28 -0.18 -4.83 -1.55
CA TRP A 28 0.56 -3.69 -1.02
C TRP A 28 1.49 -3.08 -2.07
N GLU A 29 1.80 -1.81 -1.88
CA GLU A 29 2.86 -1.12 -2.60
C GLU A 29 3.71 -0.31 -1.64
N ALA A 30 4.99 -0.13 -1.99
CA ALA A 30 5.88 0.67 -1.17
C ALA A 30 6.87 1.50 -1.99
N HIS A 31 7.06 2.74 -1.56
CA HIS A 31 7.85 3.77 -2.24
C HIS A 31 8.92 4.35 -1.31
N GLY A 32 10.11 4.63 -1.84
CA GLY A 32 11.24 5.15 -1.07
C GLY A 32 12.21 4.06 -0.58
N PRO A 33 13.30 4.42 0.11
CA PRO A 33 14.34 3.46 0.51
C PRO A 33 13.84 2.43 1.51
N ALA A 34 14.25 1.16 1.37
CA ALA A 34 13.80 0.08 2.26
C ALA A 34 14.22 0.24 3.73
N HIS A 35 15.27 1.03 3.99
CA HIS A 35 15.79 1.31 5.33
C HIS A 35 15.27 2.63 5.92
N ALA A 36 14.46 3.39 5.17
CA ALA A 36 13.88 4.62 5.68
C ALA A 36 12.74 4.32 6.67
N PRO A 37 12.40 5.23 7.60
CA PRO A 37 11.27 5.07 8.50
C PRO A 37 9.97 4.79 7.74
N ALA A 38 9.23 3.76 8.14
CA ALA A 38 8.01 3.35 7.46
C ALA A 38 6.81 4.21 7.88
N VAL A 39 6.02 4.64 6.90
CA VAL A 39 4.74 5.32 7.09
C VAL A 39 3.67 4.56 6.32
N VAL A 40 2.71 3.98 7.05
CA VAL A 40 1.55 3.32 6.46
C VAL A 40 0.51 4.38 6.11
N VAL A 41 0.05 4.41 4.86
CA VAL A 41 -0.90 5.41 4.35
C VAL A 41 -2.22 4.70 4.04
N LEU A 42 -3.22 4.93 4.88
CA LEU A 42 -4.57 4.39 4.73
C LEU A 42 -5.55 5.54 4.50
N GLY A 43 -6.35 5.44 3.44
CA GLY A 43 -7.41 6.40 3.13
C GLY A 43 -8.80 5.87 3.52
N GLY A 44 -9.84 6.43 2.89
CA GLY A 44 -11.20 5.90 2.98
C GLY A 44 -11.37 4.61 2.16
N ILE A 45 -12.60 4.09 2.10
CA ILE A 45 -12.93 2.80 1.47
C ILE A 45 -12.58 2.68 -0.02
N SER A 46 -12.41 3.81 -0.72
CA SER A 46 -12.03 3.84 -2.14
C SER A 46 -10.52 4.02 -2.34
N ALA A 47 -9.75 4.14 -1.26
CA ALA A 47 -8.29 4.19 -1.32
C ALA A 47 -7.74 2.76 -1.37
N GLY A 48 -6.62 2.61 -2.06
CA GLY A 48 -5.89 1.35 -2.16
C GLY A 48 -4.40 1.55 -1.95
N SER A 49 -3.63 0.52 -2.27
CA SER A 49 -2.18 0.49 -2.09
C SER A 49 -1.43 1.47 -3.00
N HIS A 50 -2.04 1.89 -4.12
CA HIS A 50 -1.37 2.68 -5.16
C HIS A 50 -1.24 4.17 -4.81
N LEU A 51 -0.07 4.57 -4.32
CA LEU A 51 0.20 5.95 -3.85
C LEU A 51 0.91 6.82 -4.89
N LEU A 52 1.76 6.23 -5.72
CA LEU A 52 2.55 6.90 -6.76
C LEU A 52 2.76 5.95 -7.94
N PRO A 53 3.05 6.45 -9.15
CA PRO A 53 3.44 5.62 -10.28
C PRO A 53 4.58 4.68 -9.92
N THR A 54 4.46 3.43 -10.35
CA THR A 54 5.49 2.39 -10.27
C THR A 54 5.99 2.04 -11.67
N GLY A 55 7.01 1.18 -11.75
CA GLY A 55 7.44 0.64 -13.05
C GLY A 55 6.41 -0.29 -13.69
N ALA A 56 5.52 -0.90 -12.89
CA ALA A 56 4.51 -1.84 -13.35
C ALA A 56 3.16 -1.16 -13.63
N ASP A 57 2.85 -0.09 -12.90
CA ASP A 57 1.64 0.72 -13.06
C ASP A 57 2.02 2.21 -13.10
N PRO A 58 1.99 2.85 -14.28
CA PRO A 58 2.34 4.25 -14.43
C PRO A 58 1.18 5.21 -14.09
N THR A 59 0.02 4.71 -13.65
CA THR A 59 -1.14 5.57 -13.36
C THR A 59 -0.87 6.47 -12.14
N PRO A 60 -1.59 7.60 -12.01
CA PRO A 60 -1.47 8.44 -10.83
C PRO A 60 -2.07 7.76 -9.59
N GLY A 61 -1.41 7.92 -8.44
CA GLY A 61 -1.96 7.51 -7.15
C GLY A 61 -3.18 8.35 -6.72
N TRP A 62 -3.91 7.83 -5.73
CA TRP A 62 -5.21 8.39 -5.33
C TRP A 62 -5.16 9.70 -4.53
N TRP A 63 -3.97 10.12 -4.04
CA TRP A 63 -3.84 11.32 -3.18
C TRP A 63 -2.91 12.41 -3.74
N PRO A 64 -3.28 13.04 -4.88
CA PRO A 64 -2.45 14.05 -5.50
C PRO A 64 -2.25 15.27 -4.59
N GLY A 65 -1.03 15.83 -4.60
CA GLY A 65 -0.67 17.02 -3.83
C GLY A 65 -0.25 16.75 -2.38
N ILE A 66 -0.62 15.60 -1.81
CA ILE A 66 -0.17 15.17 -0.47
C ILE A 66 1.01 14.20 -0.57
N VAL A 67 0.92 13.23 -1.49
CA VAL A 67 1.98 12.25 -1.73
C VAL A 67 2.86 12.69 -2.91
N GLY A 68 4.18 12.59 -2.74
CA GLY A 68 5.16 12.83 -3.80
C GLY A 68 6.39 13.59 -3.32
N ARG A 69 7.35 13.74 -4.23
CA ARG A 69 8.61 14.46 -3.95
C ARG A 69 8.32 15.90 -3.52
N SER A 70 8.95 16.32 -2.42
CA SER A 70 8.73 17.64 -1.81
C SER A 70 7.28 17.91 -1.37
N ARG A 71 6.50 16.86 -1.09
CA ARG A 71 5.15 16.95 -0.50
C ARG A 71 5.15 16.52 0.97
N ALA A 72 3.99 16.55 1.60
CA ALA A 72 3.84 16.15 3.00
C ALA A 72 4.28 14.70 3.23
N LEU A 73 3.91 13.81 2.30
CA LEU A 73 4.35 12.42 2.26
C LEU A 73 5.38 12.24 1.14
N ASP A 74 6.65 12.49 1.50
CA ASP A 74 7.77 12.47 0.55
C ASP A 74 8.54 11.12 0.61
N PRO A 75 8.52 10.31 -0.48
CA PRO A 75 9.24 9.04 -0.52
C PRO A 75 10.77 9.19 -0.57
N ASP A 76 11.31 10.41 -0.74
CA ASP A 76 12.75 10.66 -0.58
C ASP A 76 13.16 10.73 0.91
N ARG A 77 12.20 10.87 1.84
CA ARG A 77 12.44 11.03 3.28
C ARG A 77 12.00 9.84 4.12
N VAL A 78 10.93 9.18 3.70
CA VAL A 78 10.30 8.05 4.41
C VAL A 78 9.98 6.93 3.43
N ARG A 79 9.75 5.72 3.97
CA ARG A 79 9.23 4.58 3.22
C ARG A 79 7.71 4.60 3.32
N LEU A 80 7.04 5.03 2.26
CA LEU A 80 5.58 4.99 2.20
C LEU A 80 5.11 3.56 1.90
N VAL A 81 4.09 3.09 2.61
CA VAL A 81 3.47 1.78 2.41
C VAL A 81 1.97 1.97 2.26
N GLY A 82 1.43 1.63 1.10
CA GLY A 82 0.00 1.53 0.84
C GLY A 82 -0.45 0.07 0.90
N VAL A 83 -1.66 -0.17 1.39
CA VAL A 83 -2.26 -1.51 1.51
C VAL A 83 -3.73 -1.44 1.10
N ASP A 84 -4.19 -2.43 0.33
CA ASP A 84 -5.62 -2.55 0.03
C ASP A 84 -6.39 -3.01 1.27
N PHE A 85 -7.60 -2.46 1.46
CA PHE A 85 -8.53 -3.04 2.42
C PHE A 85 -8.91 -4.46 1.98
N LEU A 86 -9.01 -5.36 2.95
CA LEU A 86 -9.46 -6.71 2.69
C LEU A 86 -10.94 -6.67 2.29
N ASP A 87 -11.25 -7.16 1.11
CA ASP A 87 -12.61 -7.57 0.80
C ASP A 87 -12.90 -8.87 1.58
N LEU A 88 -14.00 -8.88 2.33
CA LEU A 88 -14.46 -10.07 3.04
C LEU A 88 -15.23 -11.03 2.13
N ALA A 89 -15.40 -10.69 0.85
CA ALA A 89 -15.91 -11.64 -0.13
C ALA A 89 -14.98 -12.86 -0.17
N PRO A 90 -15.51 -14.10 -0.01
CA PRO A 90 -14.69 -15.29 -0.17
C PRO A 90 -14.09 -15.29 -1.59
N SER A 91 -12.82 -15.70 -1.69
CA SER A 91 -12.21 -15.94 -3.01
C SER A 91 -13.07 -16.94 -3.79
N PRO A 92 -13.37 -16.69 -5.08
CA PRO A 92 -14.09 -17.67 -5.88
C PRO A 92 -13.29 -18.97 -5.96
N ASP A 93 -13.98 -20.10 -5.79
CA ASP A 93 -13.44 -21.47 -5.92
C ASP A 93 -12.78 -21.73 -7.28
#